data_AF-A0AA37PFU0-F1
#
_entry.id   AF-A0AA37PFU0-F1
#
_cell.length_a   1.000
_cell.length_b   1.000
_cell.length_c   1.000
_cell.angle_alpha   90.00
_cell.angle_beta   90.00
_cell.angle_gamma   90.00
#
_symmetry.space_group_name_H-M   'P 1'
#
loop_
_entity.id
_entity.type
_entity.pdbx_description
1 polymer ?
#
loop_
_entity_poly.entity_id
_entity_poly.type
_entity_poly.pdbx_seq_one_letter_code
_entity_poly.pdbx_strand_id
1 'polypeptide(L)'
;MERYVFYADVKTSLADKAVAALLPQPFKTVENKSGFEPWNNGFEMGYIFTQNDQAIPIDLQTSMESIFPASSFTATLNSSHTPFLSMPKILGDVIQQAAQVAVTKKAA
;
A
#
# COMPACT_ATOMS: atom_id res chain seq x y z
N MET A 1 4.26 7.81 19.05
CA MET A 1 5.15 7.24 18.01
C MET A 1 4.37 6.95 16.74
N GLU A 2 3.25 6.25 16.88
CA GLU A 2 2.21 5.87 15.93
C GLU A 2 1.83 7.00 14.97
N ARG A 3 1.61 8.22 15.49
CA ARG A 3 1.28 9.38 14.65
C ARG A 3 2.35 9.72 13.63
N TYR A 4 3.63 9.68 14.02
CA TYR A 4 4.74 9.97 13.12
C TYR A 4 5.03 8.81 12.17
N VAL A 5 4.76 7.58 12.59
CA VAL A 5 5.04 6.38 11.78
C VAL A 5 3.95 6.13 10.73
N PHE A 6 2.67 6.26 11.11
CA PHE A 6 1.55 5.87 10.25
C PHE A 6 0.77 7.06 9.65
N TYR A 7 0.83 8.24 10.28
CA TYR A 7 -0.09 9.36 9.98
C TYR A 7 0.64 10.69 9.81
N ALA A 8 1.90 10.68 9.34
CA ALA A 8 2.78 11.85 9.34
C ALA A 8 2.25 13.03 8.50
N ASP A 9 1.54 12.73 7.42
CA ASP A 9 0.95 13.69 6.48
C ASP A 9 -0.58 13.85 6.65
N VAL A 10 -1.16 13.26 7.70
CA VAL A 10 -2.60 13.36 8.00
C VAL A 10 -2.86 14.55 8.93
N LYS A 11 -3.97 15.28 8.69
CA LYS A 11 -4.43 16.36 9.57
C LYS A 11 -4.51 15.87 11.02
N THR A 12 -3.89 16.61 11.95
CA THR A 12 -3.78 16.29 13.39
C THR A 12 -5.05 15.68 13.99
N SER A 13 -6.19 16.37 13.86
CA SER A 13 -7.45 15.92 14.45
C SER A 13 -7.92 14.55 13.95
N LEU A 14 -7.63 14.23 12.68
CA LEU A 14 -7.97 12.94 12.09
C LEU A 14 -6.94 11.87 12.49
N ALA A 15 -5.65 12.24 12.51
CA ALA A 15 -4.57 11.36 12.96
C ALA A 15 -4.79 10.92 14.42
N ASP A 16 -5.14 11.84 15.32
CA ASP A 16 -5.38 11.54 16.73
C ASP A 16 -6.57 10.59 16.89
N LYS A 17 -7.64 10.79 16.11
CA LYS A 17 -8.79 9.87 16.06
C LYS A 17 -8.38 8.49 15.55
N ALA A 18 -7.53 8.42 14.53
CA ALA A 18 -7.06 7.16 13.96
C ALA A 18 -6.15 6.40 14.94
N VAL A 19 -5.24 7.10 15.61
CA VAL A 19 -4.38 6.53 16.68
C VAL A 19 -5.22 5.97 17.82
N ALA A 20 -6.25 6.69 18.26
CA ALA A 20 -7.15 6.22 19.33
C ALA A 20 -7.96 4.97 18.93
N ALA A 21 -8.09 4.67 17.64
CA ALA A 21 -8.80 3.51 17.13
C ALA A 21 -7.89 2.30 16.88
N LEU A 22 -6.57 2.42 17.08
CA LEU A 22 -5.63 1.31 16.93
C LEU A 22 -5.87 0.22 17.98
N LEU A 23 -5.74 -1.03 17.55
CA LEU A 23 -5.82 -2.21 18.41
C LEU A 23 -4.50 -2.99 18.32
N PRO A 24 -4.10 -3.70 19.39
CA PRO A 24 -2.91 -4.56 19.35
C PRO A 24 -3.00 -5.60 18.21
N GLN A 25 -1.93 -5.71 17.42
CA GLN A 25 -1.77 -6.72 16.37
C GLN A 25 -0.80 -7.80 16.88
N PRO A 26 -1.18 -9.10 16.87
CA PRO A 26 -0.25 -10.17 17.26
C PRO A 26 0.95 -10.25 16.31
N PHE A 27 2.16 -10.04 16.82
CA PHE A 27 3.38 -10.03 15.98
C PHE A 27 3.61 -11.36 15.23
N LYS A 28 3.16 -12.49 15.80
CA LYS A 28 3.31 -13.82 15.22
C LYS A 28 2.72 -13.94 13.80
N THR A 29 1.71 -13.15 13.44
CA THR A 29 1.15 -13.19 12.08
C THR A 29 2.13 -12.68 11.03
N VAL A 30 3.09 -11.84 11.41
CA VAL A 30 4.14 -11.31 10.53
C VAL A 30 5.21 -12.36 10.24
N GLU A 31 5.51 -13.23 11.21
CA GLU A 31 6.55 -14.27 11.09
C GLU A 31 6.07 -15.55 10.40
N ASN A 32 4.75 -15.73 10.30
CA ASN A 32 4.17 -16.91 9.69
C ASN A 32 4.46 -16.94 8.18
N LYS A 33 4.79 -18.12 7.67
CA LYS A 33 4.94 -18.33 6.23
C LYS A 33 3.58 -18.25 5.53
N SER A 34 3.49 -17.45 4.46
CA SER A 34 2.34 -17.50 3.55
C SER A 34 2.34 -18.82 2.78
N GLY A 35 1.19 -19.51 2.74
CA GLY A 35 1.01 -20.73 1.96
C GLY A 35 0.59 -20.49 0.50
N PHE A 36 0.42 -19.23 0.10
CA PHE A 36 -0.04 -18.85 -1.23
C PHE A 36 0.59 -17.53 -1.68
N GLU A 37 0.85 -17.42 -2.98
CA GLU A 37 1.43 -16.23 -3.60
C GLU A 37 0.68 -15.86 -4.90
N PRO A 38 -0.04 -14.74 -4.97
CA PRO A 38 -0.83 -14.39 -6.15
C PRO A 38 0.03 -14.10 -7.40
N TRP A 39 1.26 -13.58 -7.24
CA TRP A 39 2.14 -13.18 -8.34
C TRP A 39 2.62 -14.34 -9.24
N ASN A 40 2.53 -15.59 -8.76
CA ASN A 40 2.81 -16.80 -9.55
C ASN A 40 1.55 -17.62 -9.90
N ASN A 41 0.35 -17.10 -9.60
CA ASN A 41 -0.92 -17.83 -9.72
C ASN A 41 -1.95 -17.10 -10.61
N GLY A 42 -1.48 -16.33 -11.59
CA GLY A 42 -2.32 -15.74 -12.64
C GLY A 42 -3.16 -14.54 -12.20
N PHE A 43 -2.83 -13.93 -11.06
CA PHE A 43 -3.46 -12.68 -10.63
C PHE A 43 -2.78 -11.49 -11.28
N GLU A 44 -3.57 -10.50 -11.70
CA GLU A 44 -3.04 -9.19 -12.04
C GLU A 44 -2.54 -8.51 -10.78
N MET A 45 -1.27 -8.14 -10.79
CA MET A 45 -0.57 -7.54 -9.67
C MET A 45 -0.42 -6.04 -9.87
N GLY A 46 -0.32 -5.32 -8.74
CA GLY A 46 0.12 -3.94 -8.76
C GLY A 46 0.57 -3.45 -7.39
N TYR A 47 1.39 -2.40 -7.40
CA TYR A 47 1.96 -1.79 -6.19
C TYR A 47 1.81 -0.27 -6.25
N ILE A 48 1.39 0.34 -5.14
CA ILE A 48 1.31 1.79 -5.00
C ILE A 48 2.33 2.20 -3.96
N PHE A 49 3.41 2.83 -4.40
CA PHE A 49 4.49 3.31 -3.55
C PHE A 49 4.07 4.56 -2.78
N THR A 50 4.53 4.67 -1.54
CA THR A 50 4.33 5.82 -0.65
C THR A 50 5.70 6.39 -0.28
N GLN A 51 6.12 7.47 -0.94
CA GLN A 51 7.52 7.92 -0.92
C GLN A 51 8.03 8.36 0.46
N ASN A 52 7.12 8.87 1.30
CA ASN A 52 7.45 9.39 2.62
C ASN A 52 6.95 8.46 3.73
N ASP A 53 6.87 7.16 3.48
CA ASP A 53 6.43 6.18 4.48
C ASP A 53 7.53 5.92 5.53
N GLN A 54 7.21 6.17 6.80
CA GLN A 54 8.10 5.94 7.93
C GLN A 54 7.98 4.52 8.52
N ALA A 55 6.92 3.78 8.17
CA ALA A 55 6.72 2.40 8.59
C ALA A 55 7.44 1.41 7.66
N ILE A 56 7.40 1.68 6.35
CA ILE A 56 8.04 0.85 5.32
C ILE A 56 8.85 1.76 4.39
N PRO A 57 10.18 1.86 4.56
CA PRO A 57 11.03 2.67 3.70
C PRO A 57 10.92 2.28 2.22
N ILE A 58 11.12 3.25 1.31
CA ILE A 58 10.95 3.05 -0.14
C ILE A 58 11.79 1.90 -0.71
N ASP A 59 13.01 1.70 -0.20
CA ASP A 59 13.88 0.59 -0.65
C ASP A 59 13.28 -0.78 -0.30
N LEU A 60 12.59 -0.87 0.85
CA LEU A 60 11.89 -2.08 1.26
C LEU A 60 10.61 -2.28 0.45
N GLN A 61 9.87 -1.20 0.16
CA GLN A 61 8.72 -1.27 -0.76
C GLN A 61 9.15 -1.78 -2.15
N THR A 62 10.28 -1.28 -2.66
CA THR A 62 10.86 -1.72 -3.94
C THR A 62 11.24 -3.20 -3.89
N SER A 63 11.83 -3.65 -2.78
CA SER A 63 12.13 -5.06 -2.57
C SER A 63 10.86 -5.94 -2.55
N MET A 64 9.78 -5.45 -1.93
CA MET A 64 8.48 -6.14 -1.92
C MET A 64 7.84 -6.21 -3.30
N GLU A 65 7.90 -5.14 -4.09
CA GLU A 65 7.34 -5.10 -5.44
C GLU A 65 8.16 -5.96 -6.42
N SER A 66 9.47 -6.10 -6.21
CA SER A 66 10.38 -6.81 -7.13
C SER A 66 10.03 -8.27 -7.41
N ILE A 67 9.19 -8.90 -6.57
CA ILE A 67 8.72 -10.27 -6.78
C ILE A 67 7.52 -10.36 -7.73
N PHE A 68 6.93 -9.22 -8.09
CA PHE A 68 5.78 -9.16 -9.00
C PHE A 68 6.24 -9.30 -10.46
N PRO A 69 5.37 -9.74 -11.38
CA PRO A 69 5.69 -9.75 -12.81
C PRO A 69 6.07 -8.35 -13.31
N ALA A 70 7.02 -8.23 -14.23
CA ALA A 70 7.44 -6.94 -14.79
C ALA A 70 6.30 -6.15 -15.50
N SER A 71 5.20 -6.81 -15.84
CA SER A 71 4.00 -6.19 -16.42
C SER A 71 3.04 -5.60 -15.37
N SER A 72 3.34 -5.74 -14.08
CA SER A 72 2.47 -5.30 -12.98
C SER A 72 2.25 -3.79 -13.00
N PHE A 73 1.07 -3.36 -12.58
CA PHE A 73 0.78 -1.94 -12.48
C PHE A 73 1.58 -1.33 -11.32
N THR A 74 2.26 -0.20 -11.55
CA THR A 74 2.87 0.56 -10.47
C THR A 74 2.45 2.02 -10.51
N ALA A 75 2.33 2.62 -9.34
CA ALA A 75 2.12 4.05 -9.18
C ALA A 75 2.85 4.54 -7.94
N THR A 76 3.16 5.83 -7.90
CA THR A 76 3.89 6.43 -6.79
C THR A 76 3.13 7.63 -6.26
N LEU A 77 2.91 7.65 -4.95
CA LEU A 77 2.27 8.73 -4.22
C LEU A 77 3.27 9.41 -3.30
N ASN A 78 3.26 10.75 -3.30
CA ASN A 78 4.04 11.57 -2.37
C ASN A 78 3.33 11.65 -1.00
N SER A 79 3.09 10.48 -0.38
CA SER A 79 2.39 10.34 0.90
C SER A 79 3.25 9.64 1.94
N SER A 80 2.82 9.72 3.20
CA SER A 80 3.24 8.76 4.23
C SER A 80 2.48 7.42 4.09
N HIS A 81 2.45 6.63 5.16
CA HIS A 81 1.90 5.27 5.19
C HIS A 81 0.40 5.16 4.89
N THR A 82 -0.40 6.21 5.14
CA THR A 82 -1.87 6.13 5.07
C THR A 82 -2.48 7.07 4.01
N PRO A 83 -2.15 6.88 2.71
CA PRO A 83 -2.67 7.73 1.63
C PRO A 83 -4.20 7.74 1.54
N PHE A 84 -4.86 6.69 2.04
CA PHE A 84 -6.32 6.62 2.12
C PHE A 84 -6.94 7.63 3.11
N LEU A 85 -6.14 8.21 4.01
CA LEU A 85 -6.56 9.32 4.88
C LEU A 85 -6.03 10.67 4.41
N SER A 86 -4.77 10.76 3.96
CA SER A 86 -4.15 12.03 3.58
C SER A 86 -4.52 12.49 2.16
N MET A 87 -4.74 11.56 1.23
CA MET A 87 -5.02 11.85 -0.18
C MET A 87 -6.05 10.90 -0.81
N PRO A 88 -7.24 10.74 -0.19
CA PRO A 88 -8.23 9.72 -0.57
C PRO A 88 -8.66 9.80 -2.03
N LYS A 89 -8.83 11.02 -2.59
CA LYS A 89 -9.20 11.18 -3.99
C LYS A 89 -8.11 10.68 -4.93
N ILE A 90 -6.86 11.08 -4.69
CA ILE A 90 -5.72 10.71 -5.54
C ILE A 90 -5.52 9.19 -5.50
N LEU A 91 -5.54 8.59 -4.31
CA LEU A 91 -5.46 7.14 -4.17
C LEU A 91 -6.61 6.44 -4.92
N GLY A 92 -7.84 6.94 -4.78
CA GLY A 92 -9.00 6.40 -5.50
C GLY A 92 -8.85 6.45 -7.02
N ASP A 93 -8.36 7.58 -7.55
CA ASP A 93 -8.09 7.73 -8.99
C ASP A 93 -7.02 6.73 -9.47
N VAL A 94 -5.98 6.48 -8.68
CA VAL A 94 -4.92 5.49 -8.99
C VAL A 94 -5.44 4.06 -8.95
N ILE A 95 -6.26 3.70 -7.95
CA ILE A 95 -6.89 2.38 -7.87
C ILE A 95 -7.80 2.15 -9.08
N GLN A 96 -8.55 3.17 -9.51
CA GLN A 96 -9.38 3.10 -10.71
C GLN A 96 -8.54 2.86 -11.98
N GLN A 97 -7.38 3.49 -12.09
CA GLN A 97 -6.44 3.25 -13.19
C GLN A 97 -5.90 1.82 -13.18
N ALA A 98 -5.48 1.32 -12.02
CA ALA A 98 -5.02 -0.05 -11.85
C ALA A 98 -6.09 -1.07 -12.29
N ALA A 99 -7.34 -0.85 -11.88
CA ALA A 99 -8.47 -1.69 -12.27
C ALA A 99 -8.72 -1.64 -13.78
N GLN A 100 -8.65 -0.47 -14.42
CA GLN A 100 -8.82 -0.34 -15.85
C GLN A 100 -7.72 -1.10 -16.63
N VAL A 101 -6.47 -1.00 -16.19
CA VAL A 101 -5.34 -1.75 -16.78
C VAL A 101 -5.57 -3.26 -16.67
N ALA A 102 -5.98 -3.75 -15.50
CA ALA A 102 -6.27 -5.16 -15.29
C ALA A 102 -7.40 -5.68 -16.19
N VAL A 103 -8.50 -4.92 -16.32
CA VAL A 103 -9.62 -5.28 -17.20
C VAL A 103 -9.20 -5.30 -18.67
N THR A 104 -8.44 -4.30 -19.12
CA THR A 104 -7.95 -4.23 -20.51
C THR A 104 -7.03 -5.41 -20.85
N LYS A 105 -6.12 -5.78 -19.94
CA LYS A 105 -5.24 -6.95 -20.14
C LYS A 105 -6.01 -8.26 -20.24
N LYS A 106 -7.04 -8.46 -19.41
CA LYS A 106 -7.87 -9.67 -19.45
C LYS A 106 -8.65 -9.81 -20.75
N ALA A 107 -8.97 -8.70 -21.41
CA ALA A 107 -9.72 -8.67 -22.66
C ALA A 107 -8.85 -8.84 -23.92
N ALA A 108 -7.53 -8.76 -23.79
CA ALA A 108 -6.55 -8.94 -24.86
C ALA A 108 -6.14 -10.41 -25.01
#